data_AF-A0A2H0Y442-F1
#
_entry.id   AF-A0A2H0Y442-F1
#
_cell.length_a   1.000
_cell.length_b   1.000
_cell.length_c   1.000
_cell.angle_alpha   90.00
_cell.angle_beta   90.00
_cell.angle_gamma   90.00
#
_symmetry.space_group_name_H-M   'P 1'
#
loop_
_entity.id
_entity.type
_entity.pdbx_description
1 polymer ?
#
loop_
_entity_poly.entity_id
_entity_poly.type
_entity_poly.pdbx_seq_one_letter_code
_entity_poly.pdbx_strand_id
1 'polypeptide(L)' 'MATQDTTGKKFMRETDARILIDRRLREADWDIENKNQVSTEETSQNGRADYILKDSRGRAIAVIEAKRFA' A
#
# COMPACT_ATOMS: atom_id res chain seq x y z
N MET A 1 -32.35 18.11 21.72
CA MET A 1 -31.16 17.26 21.52
C MET A 1 -30.77 17.39 20.05
N ALA A 2 -29.77 18.20 19.74
CA ALA A 2 -29.31 18.39 18.36
C ALA A 2 -28.25 17.31 18.06
N THR A 3 -28.56 16.42 17.13
CA THR A 3 -27.61 15.48 16.55
C THR A 3 -26.62 16.26 15.70
N GLN A 4 -25.39 16.41 16.20
CA GLN A 4 -24.31 16.99 15.41
C GLN A 4 -23.90 15.98 14.34
N ASP A 5 -24.13 16.35 13.08
CA ASP A 5 -23.57 15.70 11.91
C ASP A 5 -22.07 16.03 11.86
N THR A 6 -21.25 15.10 12.32
CA THR A 6 -19.78 15.22 12.30
C THR A 6 -19.26 14.88 10.91
N THR A 7 -19.54 15.73 9.92
CA THR A 7 -18.84 15.70 8.63
C THR A 7 -17.42 16.25 8.82
N GLY A 8 -16.61 15.56 9.63
CA GLY A 8 -15.17 15.75 9.70
C GLY A 8 -14.55 15.00 8.54
N LYS A 9 -14.04 15.71 7.53
CA LYS A 9 -13.26 15.13 6.44
C LYS A 9 -12.09 14.35 7.07
N LYS A 10 -12.21 13.02 7.18
CA LYS A 10 -11.19 12.18 7.81
C LYS A 10 -9.96 12.18 6.90
N PHE A 11 -8.97 12.99 7.25
CA PHE A 11 -7.68 13.01 6.55
C PHE A 11 -7.05 11.62 6.67
N MET A 12 -6.96 10.92 5.53
CA MET A 12 -6.37 9.60 5.46
C MET A 12 -4.85 9.77 5.41
N ARG A 13 -4.15 9.31 6.45
CA ARG A 13 -2.69 9.35 6.51
C ARG A 13 -2.12 8.33 5.54
N GLU A 14 -0.83 8.45 5.24
CA GLU A 14 -0.14 7.45 4.43
C GLU A 14 -0.20 6.05 5.08
N THR A 15 -0.11 5.96 6.41
CA THR A 15 -0.28 4.69 7.13
C THR A 15 -1.66 4.07 6.90
N ASP A 16 -2.72 4.89 6.85
CA ASP A 16 -4.06 4.40 6.54
C ASP A 16 -4.14 3.88 5.08
N ALA A 17 -3.44 4.53 4.15
CA ALA A 17 -3.34 4.06 2.76
C ALA A 17 -2.60 2.72 2.67
N ARG A 18 -1.50 2.53 3.42
CA ARG A 18 -0.79 1.23 3.50
C ARG A 18 -1.69 0.11 3.98
N ILE A 19 -2.53 0.36 5.00
CA ILE A 19 -3.50 -0.62 5.49
C ILE A 19 -4.47 -1.05 4.37
N LEU A 20 -4.94 -0.11 3.55
CA LEU A 20 -5.80 -0.45 2.42
C LEU A 20 -5.05 -1.21 1.33
N ILE A 21 -3.81 -0.84 1.02
CA ILE A 21 -2.98 -1.53 0.03
C ILE A 21 -2.76 -2.98 0.45
N ASP A 22 -2.33 -3.22 1.70
CA ASP A 22 -2.10 -4.57 2.23
C ASP A 22 -3.36 -5.43 2.13
N ARG A 23 -4.51 -4.86 2.50
CA ARG A 23 -5.80 -5.54 2.37
C ARG A 23 -6.10 -5.90 0.91
N ARG A 24 -5.90 -4.97 -0.02
CA ARG A 24 -6.19 -5.18 -1.45
C ARG A 24 -5.26 -6.19 -2.10
N LEU A 25 -4.00 -6.22 -1.69
CA LEU A 25 -3.04 -7.23 -2.13
C LEU A 25 -3.50 -8.62 -1.70
N ARG A 26 -3.89 -8.80 -0.42
CA ARG A 26 -4.43 -10.07 0.06
C ARG A 26 -5.75 -10.45 -0.64
N GLU A 27 -6.65 -9.51 -0.87
CA GLU A 27 -7.89 -9.75 -1.63
C GLU A 27 -7.62 -10.19 -3.08
N ALA A 28 -6.47 -9.80 -3.64
CA ALA A 28 -6.00 -10.20 -4.97
C ALA A 28 -5.04 -11.41 -4.95
N ASP A 29 -5.00 -12.17 -3.85
CA ASP A 29 -4.20 -13.39 -3.67
C ASP A 29 -2.68 -13.16 -3.70
N TRP A 30 -2.22 -11.95 -3.40
CA TRP A 30 -0.79 -11.68 -3.17
C TRP A 30 -0.43 -11.97 -1.71
N ASP A 31 0.61 -12.77 -1.52
CA ASP A 31 1.21 -12.98 -0.19
C ASP A 31 2.24 -11.89 0.11
N ILE A 32 1.83 -10.92 0.94
CA ILE A 32 2.67 -9.78 1.33
C ILE A 32 3.84 -10.15 2.26
N GLU A 33 3.77 -11.32 2.90
CA GLU A 33 4.82 -11.86 3.77
C GLU A 33 5.87 -12.61 2.94
N ASN A 34 5.48 -13.12 1.77
CA ASN A 34 6.39 -13.72 0.80
C ASN A 34 7.15 -12.65 -0.01
N LYS A 35 8.40 -12.37 0.40
CA LYS A 35 9.28 -11.38 -0.27
C LYS A 35 9.72 -11.76 -1.69
N ASN A 36 9.44 -12.98 -2.14
CA ASN A 36 9.61 -13.36 -3.54
C ASN A 36 8.45 -12.84 -4.42
N GLN A 37 7.28 -12.56 -3.82
CA GLN A 37 6.12 -11.97 -4.50
C GLN A 37 6.03 -10.46 -4.25
N VAL A 38 6.21 -10.01 -3.00
CA VAL A 38 6.04 -8.61 -2.60
C VAL A 38 7.24 -8.12 -1.78
N SER A 39 8.05 -7.24 -2.35
CA SER A 39 9.08 -6.52 -1.61
C SER A 39 8.53 -5.21 -1.08
N THR A 40 8.64 -4.99 0.23
CA THR A 40 8.17 -3.77 0.90
C THR A 40 9.36 -2.87 1.20
N GLU A 41 9.21 -1.56 1.02
CA GLU A 41 10.20 -0.56 1.39
C GLU A 41 11.57 -0.76 0.72
N GLU A 42 11.57 -1.24 -0.52
CA GLU A 42 12.79 -1.60 -1.26
C GLU A 42 13.53 -0.34 -1.73
N THR A 43 14.80 -0.25 -1.37
CA THR A 43 15.70 0.84 -1.79
C THR A 43 16.52 0.45 -3.02
N SER A 44 16.64 1.40 -3.95
CA SER A 44 17.50 1.29 -5.13
C SER A 44 18.29 2.58 -5.31
N GLN A 45 19.22 2.61 -6.27
CA GLN A 45 20.05 3.78 -6.56
C GLN A 45 19.24 5.02 -6.92
N ASN A 46 18.01 4.84 -7.44
CA ASN A 46 17.15 5.91 -7.94
C ASN A 46 16.01 6.30 -6.96
N GLY A 47 15.96 5.73 -5.76
CA GLY A 47 14.92 6.03 -4.78
C GLY A 47 14.45 4.80 -4.01
N ARG A 48 13.29 4.94 -3.37
CA ARG A 48 12.67 3.89 -2.55
C ARG A 48 11.25 3.67 -3.02
N ALA A 49 10.88 2.40 -3.19
CA ALA A 49 9.53 1.99 -3.47
C ALA A 49 8.85 1.48 -2.19
N ASP A 50 7.57 1.81 -2.00
CA ASP A 50 6.82 1.27 -0.87
C ASP A 50 6.49 -0.21 -1.05
N TYR A 51 6.10 -0.61 -2.26
CA TYR A 51 5.90 -2.01 -2.63
C TYR A 51 6.39 -2.26 -4.05
N ILE A 52 7.03 -3.41 -4.27
CA ILE A 52 7.36 -3.96 -5.57
C ILE A 52 6.69 -5.32 -5.68
N LEU A 53 5.83 -5.49 -6.68
CA LEU A 53 5.22 -6.77 -7.02
C LEU A 53 6.10 -7.51 -8.03
N LYS A 54 6.28 -8.81 -7.82
CA LYS A 54 7.14 -9.67 -8.63
C LYS A 54 6.35 -10.81 -9.26
N ASP A 55 6.71 -11.16 -10.49
CA ASP A 55 6.18 -12.38 -11.12
C ASP A 55 6.78 -13.66 -10.51
N SER A 56 6.34 -14.81 -11.01
CA SER A 56 6.83 -16.13 -10.56
C SER A 56 8.33 -16.38 -10.81
N ARG A 57 9.00 -15.52 -11.60
CA ARG A 57 10.44 -15.56 -11.85
C ARG A 57 11.20 -14.52 -11.02
N GLY A 58 10.53 -13.82 -10.10
CA GLY A 58 11.10 -12.77 -9.26
C GLY A 58 11.31 -11.44 -9.98
N ARG A 59 10.78 -11.26 -11.21
CA ARG A 59 10.94 -10.01 -11.97
C ARG A 59 9.91 -9.00 -11.50
N ALA A 60 10.33 -7.76 -11.26
CA ALA A 60 9.41 -6.69 -10.92
C ALA A 60 8.41 -6.43 -12.06
N ILE A 61 7.11 -6.41 -11.74
CA ILE A 61 6.02 -6.14 -12.68
C ILE A 61 5.23 -4.88 -12.35
N ALA A 62 5.28 -4.41 -11.11
CA ALA A 62 4.62 -3.18 -10.69
C ALA A 62 5.28 -2.58 -9.45
N VAL A 63 5.13 -1.27 -9.31
CA VAL A 63 5.47 -0.49 -8.11
C VAL A 63 4.18 0.14 -7.57
N ILE A 64 3.99 0.09 -6.25
CA ILE A 64 2.87 0.75 -5.57
C ILE A 64 3.44 1.70 -4.53
N GLU A 65 2.95 2.94 -4.53
CA GLU A 65 3.30 3.98 -3.58
C GLU A 65 2.11 4.30 -2.69
N ALA A 66 2.30 4.28 -1.37
CA ALA A 66 1.31 4.77 -0.44
C ALA A 66 1.32 6.30 -0.45
N LYS A 67 0.13 6.91 -0.53
CA LYS A 67 -0.01 8.37 -0.51
C LYS A 67 -1.12 8.76 0.45
N ARG A 68 -0.91 9.87 1.16
CA ARG A 68 -2.00 10.52 1.89
C ARG A 68 -3.04 11.04 0.89
N PHE A 69 -4.30 10.97 1.27
CA PHE A 69 -5.38 11.60 0.49
C PHE A 69 -5.53 13.04 1.00
N ALA A 70 -5.12 14.02 0.19
CA ALA A 70 -5.16 15.45 0.49
C ALA A 70 -6.36 16.12 -0.21
#